data_AF-A0A3R6DYK9-F1
#
_entry.id   AF-A0A3R6DYK9-F1
#
_cell.length_a   1.000
_cell.length_b   1.000
_cell.length_c   1.000
_cell.angle_alpha   90.00
_cell.angle_beta   90.00
_cell.angle_gamma   90.00
#
_symmetry.space_group_name_H-M   'P 1'
#
loop_
_entity.id
_entity.type
_entity.pdbx_description
1 polymer ?
#
loop_
_entity_poly.entity_id
_entity_poly.type
_entity_poly.pdbx_seq_one_letter_code
_entity_poly.pdbx_strand_id
1 'polypeptide(L)'
;MRLSRPKRNLRKKFVIFCEGDTEYNYIDAMRLKQGVELALRPVNMHGGGYSSFLEEIKKEASNNCLAKFIIIDFDRVKTNIGELQKLKEIIGYCALQNISKRIPHFLIIDNPDFEYIACLHVDNYNGQNVKKYIEQTLEFGDVDNFKAKKDVYDYLNTKGNSYKQMLARLREKIIVNHYQINKQNFEITISKMDVMWDNENRRGSNINEFFEVIDW
;
A
#
# COMPACT_ATOMS: atom_id res chain seq x y z
N MET A 1 -17.49 -45.81 2.12
CA MET A 1 -17.24 -44.62 2.97
C MET A 1 -16.95 -43.42 2.08
N ARG A 2 -17.80 -42.38 2.08
CA ARG A 2 -17.46 -41.09 1.43
C ARG A 2 -16.44 -40.39 2.32
N LEU A 3 -15.20 -40.27 1.87
CA LEU A 3 -14.21 -39.37 2.47
C LEU A 3 -14.77 -37.95 2.41
N SER A 4 -15.17 -37.40 3.54
CA SER A 4 -15.51 -35.98 3.65
C SER A 4 -14.26 -35.19 3.29
N ARG A 5 -14.34 -34.36 2.24
CA ARG A 5 -13.30 -33.37 1.93
C ARG A 5 -13.00 -32.57 3.21
N PRO A 6 -11.73 -32.39 3.59
CA PRO A 6 -11.40 -31.55 4.73
C PRO A 6 -12.01 -30.17 4.51
N LYS A 7 -12.73 -29.65 5.51
CA LYS A 7 -13.24 -28.28 5.51
C LYS A 7 -12.05 -27.36 5.27
N ARG A 8 -11.98 -26.74 4.09
CA ARG A 8 -11.06 -25.62 3.85
C ARG A 8 -11.51 -24.50 4.79
N ASN A 9 -10.83 -24.34 5.93
CA ASN A 9 -10.93 -23.09 6.69
C ASN A 9 -10.39 -21.99 5.76
N LEU A 10 -11.29 -21.14 5.27
CA LEU A 10 -10.91 -20.04 4.41
C LEU A 10 -10.15 -19.03 5.26
N ARG A 11 -8.83 -18.97 5.04
CA ARG A 11 -7.93 -18.01 5.69
C ARG A 11 -8.42 -16.59 5.43
N LYS A 12 -8.52 -15.79 6.49
CA LYS A 12 -8.81 -14.35 6.39
C LYS A 12 -7.66 -13.66 5.65
N LYS A 13 -7.97 -12.62 4.88
CA LYS A 13 -6.98 -11.95 4.03
C LYS A 13 -7.10 -10.44 4.07
N PHE A 14 -5.98 -9.77 3.88
CA PHE A 14 -5.93 -8.40 3.39
C PHE A 14 -5.79 -8.44 1.88
N VAL A 15 -6.54 -7.60 1.18
CA VAL A 15 -6.36 -7.39 -0.25
C VAL A 15 -5.67 -6.05 -0.45
N ILE A 16 -4.57 -6.04 -1.19
CA ILE A 16 -3.74 -4.85 -1.39
C ILE A 16 -3.74 -4.56 -2.89
N PHE A 17 -4.34 -3.45 -3.31
CA PHE A 17 -4.24 -2.97 -4.68
C PHE A 17 -2.97 -2.12 -4.78
N CYS A 18 -2.06 -2.55 -5.64
CA CYS A 18 -0.75 -1.96 -5.88
C CYS A 18 -0.78 -1.28 -7.24
N GLU A 19 -0.46 0.03 -7.31
CA GLU A 19 -0.47 0.76 -8.58
C GLU A 19 0.40 0.13 -9.66
N GLY A 20 1.62 -0.28 -9.33
CA GLY A 20 2.55 -0.87 -10.28
C GLY A 20 3.30 -2.09 -9.76
N ASP A 21 4.33 -2.45 -10.51
CA ASP A 21 5.17 -3.60 -10.24
C ASP A 21 5.99 -3.44 -8.96
N THR A 22 6.42 -2.22 -8.63
CA THR A 22 7.27 -1.96 -7.47
C THR A 22 6.54 -2.26 -6.16
N GLU A 23 5.36 -1.69 -5.95
CA GLU A 23 4.54 -1.92 -4.75
C GLU A 23 4.09 -3.39 -4.74
N TYR A 24 3.74 -3.95 -5.89
CA TYR A 24 3.36 -5.36 -5.99
C TYR A 24 4.49 -6.27 -5.51
N ASN A 25 5.70 -6.11 -6.06
CA ASN A 25 6.86 -6.92 -5.70
C ASN A 25 7.24 -6.75 -4.22
N TYR A 26 7.13 -5.54 -3.68
CA TYR A 26 7.36 -5.27 -2.26
C TYR A 26 6.37 -6.04 -1.37
N ILE A 27 5.08 -5.94 -1.66
CA ILE A 27 4.04 -6.60 -0.86
C ILE A 27 4.06 -8.13 -1.07
N ASP A 28 4.37 -8.61 -2.27
CA ASP A 28 4.45 -10.04 -2.57
C ASP A 28 5.62 -10.71 -1.85
N ALA A 29 6.78 -10.06 -1.79
CA ALA A 29 7.91 -10.53 -0.99
C ALA A 29 7.59 -10.49 0.52
N MET A 30 6.91 -9.44 1.00
CA MET A 30 6.44 -9.36 2.38
C MET A 30 5.45 -10.49 2.73
N ARG A 31 4.54 -10.85 1.81
CA ARG A 31 3.55 -11.91 1.99
C ARG A 31 4.19 -13.24 2.41
N LEU A 32 5.34 -13.57 1.84
CA LEU A 32 6.05 -14.83 2.13
C LEU A 32 6.54 -14.94 3.58
N LYS A 33 6.53 -13.82 4.31
CA LYS A 33 6.98 -13.72 5.70
C LYS A 33 5.84 -13.62 6.71
N GLN A 34 4.59 -13.58 6.24
CA GLN A 34 3.41 -13.45 7.10
C GLN A 34 2.94 -14.81 7.66
N GLY A 35 2.58 -14.82 8.95
CA GLY A 35 2.12 -16.00 9.68
C GLY A 35 0.85 -16.62 9.08
N VAL A 36 0.58 -17.89 9.36
CA VAL A 36 -0.45 -18.70 8.68
C VAL A 36 -1.91 -18.25 8.89
N GLU A 37 -2.16 -17.32 9.82
CA GLU A 37 -3.51 -16.88 10.21
C GLU A 37 -4.10 -15.85 9.24
N LEU A 38 -3.28 -14.91 8.73
CA LEU A 38 -3.70 -13.85 7.81
C LEU A 38 -2.84 -13.78 6.57
N ALA A 39 -3.48 -13.76 5.41
CA ALA A 39 -2.78 -13.67 4.12
C ALA A 39 -2.77 -12.25 3.57
N LEU A 40 -1.65 -11.82 3.00
CA LEU A 40 -1.62 -10.68 2.08
C LEU A 40 -1.93 -11.17 0.67
N ARG A 41 -2.87 -10.51 -0.02
CA ARG A 41 -3.17 -10.75 -1.44
C ARG A 41 -2.91 -9.45 -2.20
N PRO A 42 -1.69 -9.25 -2.73
CA PRO A 42 -1.44 -8.14 -3.63
C PRO A 42 -2.17 -8.37 -4.97
N VAL A 43 -2.71 -7.30 -5.53
CA VAL A 43 -3.32 -7.20 -6.85
C VAL A 43 -2.57 -6.10 -7.57
N ASN A 44 -1.84 -6.47 -8.62
CA ASN A 44 -1.13 -5.52 -9.46
C ASN A 44 -2.12 -4.86 -10.42
N MET A 45 -2.14 -3.54 -10.43
CA MET A 45 -3.00 -2.75 -11.29
C MET A 45 -2.39 -2.51 -12.67
N HIS A 46 -1.11 -2.88 -12.85
CA HIS A 46 -0.32 -2.74 -14.07
C HIS A 46 -0.23 -1.28 -14.55
N GLY A 47 -0.20 -0.34 -13.61
CA GLY A 47 -0.27 1.09 -13.86
C GLY A 47 -1.62 1.53 -14.44
N GLY A 48 -1.59 2.58 -15.25
CA GLY A 48 -2.81 3.17 -15.83
C GLY A 48 -3.51 4.15 -14.87
N GLY A 49 -4.46 4.93 -15.38
CA GLY A 49 -5.05 6.04 -14.61
C GLY A 49 -5.94 5.58 -13.45
N TYR A 50 -6.20 6.50 -12.52
CA TYR A 50 -7.03 6.22 -11.34
C TYR A 50 -8.45 5.76 -11.69
N SER A 51 -8.94 6.06 -12.90
CA SER A 51 -10.22 5.52 -13.39
C SER A 51 -10.20 4.00 -13.52
N SER A 52 -9.17 3.44 -14.14
CA SER A 52 -9.01 1.98 -14.26
C SER A 52 -8.83 1.35 -12.89
N PHE A 53 -8.06 2.02 -12.02
CA PHE A 53 -7.84 1.61 -10.65
C PHE A 53 -9.17 1.47 -9.88
N LEU A 54 -10.04 2.49 -9.96
CA LEU A 54 -11.34 2.49 -9.30
C LEU A 54 -12.26 1.37 -9.77
N GLU A 55 -12.27 1.05 -11.07
CA GLU A 55 -13.10 -0.01 -11.62
C GLU A 55 -12.70 -1.40 -11.11
N GLU A 56 -11.41 -1.66 -10.94
CA GLU A 56 -10.92 -2.92 -10.40
C GLU A 56 -11.17 -3.05 -8.88
N ILE A 57 -11.03 -1.96 -8.10
CA ILE A 57 -11.40 -1.98 -6.67
C ILE A 57 -12.86 -2.43 -6.50
N LYS A 58 -13.76 -1.92 -7.36
CA LYS A 58 -15.20 -2.23 -7.34
C LYS A 58 -15.50 -3.69 -7.68
N LYS A 59 -14.70 -4.33 -8.54
CA LYS A 59 -14.91 -5.72 -8.99
C LYS A 59 -14.40 -6.75 -7.99
N GLU A 60 -13.36 -6.43 -7.23
CA GLU A 60 -12.72 -7.41 -6.34
C GLU A 60 -13.66 -7.86 -5.21
N ALA A 61 -13.82 -9.18 -5.11
CA ALA A 61 -14.71 -9.81 -4.15
C ALA A 61 -14.19 -9.69 -2.70
N SER A 62 -15.12 -9.44 -1.78
CA SER A 62 -14.85 -9.27 -0.34
C SER A 62 -14.79 -10.58 0.47
N ASN A 63 -14.79 -11.74 -0.19
CA ASN A 63 -14.86 -13.04 0.48
C ASN A 63 -13.65 -13.26 1.41
N ASN A 64 -13.93 -13.44 2.71
CA ASN A 64 -12.92 -13.58 3.78
C ASN A 64 -11.92 -12.42 3.86
N CYS A 65 -12.26 -11.27 3.30
CA CYS A 65 -11.45 -10.06 3.38
C CYS A 65 -11.66 -9.39 4.75
N LEU A 66 -10.58 -8.96 5.39
CA LEU A 66 -10.62 -8.14 6.61
C LEU A 66 -10.55 -6.65 6.28
N ALA A 67 -9.69 -6.28 5.33
CA ALA A 67 -9.57 -4.92 4.84
C ALA A 67 -9.02 -4.93 3.41
N LYS A 68 -9.37 -3.88 2.67
CA LYS A 68 -8.78 -3.55 1.37
C LYS A 68 -7.84 -2.37 1.57
N PHE A 69 -6.59 -2.50 1.13
CA PHE A 69 -5.62 -1.41 1.03
C PHE A 69 -5.50 -0.98 -0.41
N ILE A 70 -5.58 0.31 -0.65
CA ILE A 70 -5.42 0.94 -1.96
C ILE A 70 -4.16 1.80 -1.87
N ILE A 71 -3.05 1.32 -2.44
CA ILE A 71 -1.77 2.02 -2.44
C ILE A 71 -1.57 2.66 -3.81
N ILE A 72 -1.46 3.97 -3.84
CA ILE A 72 -1.29 4.75 -5.08
C ILE A 72 -0.19 5.80 -4.92
N ASP A 73 0.51 6.06 -6.01
CA ASP A 73 1.46 7.15 -6.13
C ASP A 73 0.69 8.46 -6.32
N PHE A 74 1.19 9.57 -5.80
CA PHE A 74 0.54 10.88 -5.93
C PHE A 74 1.06 11.67 -7.14
N ASP A 75 2.20 11.31 -7.69
CA ASP A 75 2.88 12.01 -8.78
C ASP A 75 1.99 12.24 -10.01
N ARG A 76 1.10 11.29 -10.32
CA ARG A 76 0.14 11.38 -11.43
C ARG A 76 -0.81 12.55 -11.34
N VAL A 77 -1.18 12.95 -10.12
CA VAL A 77 -2.00 14.15 -9.88
C VAL A 77 -1.28 15.40 -10.40
N LYS A 78 0.05 15.42 -10.30
CA LYS A 78 0.90 16.55 -10.69
C LYS A 78 1.23 16.54 -12.18
N THR A 79 1.30 15.37 -12.81
CA THR A 79 1.76 15.22 -14.20
C THR A 79 0.64 15.09 -15.22
N ASN A 80 -0.57 14.68 -14.82
CA ASN A 80 -1.65 14.33 -15.73
C ASN A 80 -2.93 15.11 -15.45
N ILE A 81 -3.39 15.88 -16.44
CA ILE A 81 -4.65 16.63 -16.37
C ILE A 81 -5.82 15.67 -16.12
N GLY A 82 -6.61 15.96 -15.09
CA GLY A 82 -7.82 15.20 -14.74
C GLY A 82 -7.61 14.09 -13.69
N GLU A 83 -6.38 13.66 -13.40
CA GLU A 83 -6.12 12.64 -12.37
C GLU A 83 -6.53 13.13 -10.98
N LEU A 84 -6.43 14.43 -10.67
CA LEU A 84 -6.93 14.98 -9.40
C LEU A 84 -8.43 14.68 -9.19
N GLN A 85 -9.24 14.81 -10.24
CA GLN A 85 -10.67 14.54 -10.14
C GLN A 85 -10.93 13.04 -9.94
N LYS A 86 -10.12 12.19 -10.57
CA LYS A 86 -10.20 10.73 -10.41
C LYS A 86 -9.73 10.25 -9.04
N LEU A 87 -8.71 10.89 -8.47
CA LEU A 87 -8.32 10.67 -7.08
C LEU A 87 -9.46 11.04 -6.12
N LYS A 88 -10.14 12.18 -6.34
CA LYS A 88 -11.32 12.56 -5.54
C LYS A 88 -12.45 11.54 -5.63
N GLU A 89 -12.65 10.91 -6.79
CA GLU A 89 -13.60 9.80 -6.97
C GLU A 89 -13.19 8.57 -6.13
N ILE A 90 -11.91 8.19 -6.10
CA ILE A 90 -11.39 7.10 -5.25
C ILE A 90 -11.58 7.42 -3.77
N ILE A 91 -11.22 8.63 -3.33
CA ILE A 91 -11.41 9.10 -1.94
C ILE A 91 -12.90 8.98 -1.55
N GLY A 92 -13.80 9.51 -2.38
CA GLY A 92 -15.24 9.44 -2.14
C GLY A 92 -15.75 8.01 -2.09
N TYR A 93 -15.28 7.14 -2.98
CA TYR A 93 -15.64 5.72 -2.97
C TYR A 93 -15.21 5.04 -1.66
N CYS A 94 -13.95 5.22 -1.24
CA CYS A 94 -13.44 4.61 -0.01
C CYS A 94 -14.22 5.11 1.22
N ALA A 95 -14.49 6.42 1.31
CA ALA A 95 -15.30 7.00 2.37
C ALA A 95 -16.71 6.38 2.43
N LEU A 96 -17.39 6.23 1.28
CA LEU A 96 -18.71 5.59 1.21
C LEU A 96 -18.67 4.12 1.65
N GLN A 97 -17.64 3.36 1.24
CA GLN A 97 -17.48 1.97 1.68
C GLN A 97 -17.29 1.89 3.21
N ASN A 98 -16.51 2.81 3.78
CA ASN A 98 -16.25 2.84 5.22
C ASN A 98 -17.49 3.22 6.05
N ILE A 99 -18.28 4.19 5.58
CA ILE A 99 -19.57 4.57 6.19
C ILE A 99 -20.54 3.38 6.20
N SER A 100 -20.53 2.54 5.15
CA SER A 100 -21.39 1.37 5.06
C SER A 100 -21.06 0.26 6.08
N LYS A 101 -19.98 0.41 6.86
CA LYS A 101 -19.48 -0.54 7.88
C LYS A 101 -19.31 -1.96 7.34
N ARG A 102 -18.99 -2.09 6.05
CA ARG A 102 -18.65 -3.37 5.41
C ARG A 102 -17.15 -3.65 5.58
N ILE A 103 -16.46 -4.04 4.51
CA ILE A 103 -15.01 -4.20 4.52
C ILE A 103 -14.37 -2.80 4.51
N PRO A 104 -13.53 -2.47 5.50
CA PRO A 104 -12.80 -1.21 5.52
C PRO A 104 -11.86 -1.08 4.33
N HIS A 105 -11.87 0.10 3.74
CA HIS A 105 -11.01 0.53 2.64
C HIS A 105 -10.02 1.57 3.17
N PHE A 106 -8.77 1.18 3.29
CA PHE A 106 -7.65 2.05 3.61
C PHE A 106 -7.09 2.61 2.31
N LEU A 107 -7.22 3.92 2.12
CA LEU A 107 -6.50 4.62 1.06
C LEU A 107 -5.13 5.04 1.59
N ILE A 108 -4.09 4.60 0.91
CA ILE A 108 -2.68 4.92 1.17
C ILE A 108 -2.15 5.72 -0.01
N ILE A 109 -1.61 6.90 0.26
CA ILE A 109 -1.04 7.79 -0.76
C ILE A 109 0.46 7.91 -0.53
N ASP A 110 1.26 7.44 -1.48
CA ASP A 110 2.70 7.67 -1.50
C ASP A 110 2.98 8.96 -2.28
N ASN A 111 3.58 9.96 -1.63
CA ASN A 111 3.89 11.26 -2.24
C ASN A 111 5.41 11.52 -2.24
N PRO A 112 6.06 11.61 -3.40
CA PRO A 112 5.47 11.53 -4.74
C PRO A 112 5.09 10.12 -5.20
N ASP A 113 5.87 9.11 -4.83
CA ASP A 113 5.81 7.76 -5.36
C ASP A 113 6.38 6.74 -4.36
N PHE A 114 6.20 5.45 -4.62
CA PHE A 114 6.78 4.40 -3.79
C PHE A 114 8.31 4.35 -3.86
N GLU A 115 8.96 4.72 -4.97
CA GLU A 115 10.42 4.79 -5.05
C GLU A 115 11.01 5.72 -3.98
N TYR A 116 10.36 6.85 -3.71
CA TYR A 116 10.71 7.71 -2.59
C TYR A 116 10.58 6.97 -1.24
N ILE A 117 9.49 6.25 -1.02
CA ILE A 117 9.24 5.47 0.21
C ILE A 117 10.28 4.37 0.38
N ALA A 118 10.68 3.71 -0.70
CA ALA A 118 11.76 2.73 -0.71
C ALA A 118 13.08 3.33 -0.25
N CYS A 119 13.45 4.52 -0.76
CA CYS A 119 14.67 5.21 -0.35
C CYS A 119 14.71 5.53 1.15
N LEU A 120 13.55 5.73 1.80
CA LEU A 120 13.48 5.98 3.25
C LEU A 120 13.92 4.79 4.11
N HIS A 121 14.03 3.58 3.55
CA HIS A 121 14.55 2.42 4.26
C HIS A 121 16.06 2.52 4.54
N VAL A 122 16.76 3.42 3.86
CA VAL A 122 18.22 3.49 3.86
C VAL A 122 18.69 4.72 4.63
N ASP A 123 19.51 4.51 5.66
CA ASP A 123 19.88 5.53 6.66
C ASP A 123 20.56 6.78 6.06
N ASN A 124 21.39 6.59 5.03
CA ASN A 124 22.12 7.68 4.35
C ASN A 124 21.29 8.43 3.30
N TYR A 125 20.06 8.02 3.01
CA TYR A 125 19.16 8.85 2.21
C TYR A 125 18.72 10.04 3.06
N ASN A 126 18.82 11.26 2.56
CA ASN A 126 18.52 12.53 3.23
C ASN A 126 17.79 13.49 2.29
N GLY A 127 16.98 12.96 1.36
CA GLY A 127 16.18 13.75 0.42
C GLY A 127 16.87 14.03 -0.91
N GLN A 128 17.90 13.27 -1.27
CA GLN A 128 18.55 13.31 -2.59
C GLN A 128 17.52 13.06 -3.72
N ASN A 129 17.97 13.20 -4.97
CA ASN A 129 17.17 12.82 -6.12
C ASN A 129 16.96 11.30 -6.14
N VAL A 130 15.70 10.86 -6.04
CA VAL A 130 15.29 9.45 -5.92
C VAL A 130 15.85 8.60 -7.06
N LYS A 131 15.64 9.01 -8.32
CA LYS A 131 16.12 8.29 -9.50
C LYS A 131 17.64 8.06 -9.44
N LYS A 132 18.42 9.13 -9.27
CA LYS A 132 19.89 9.01 -9.17
C LYS A 132 20.32 8.16 -7.97
N TYR A 133 19.61 8.27 -6.85
CA TYR A 133 19.92 7.51 -5.65
C TYR A 133 19.73 6.01 -5.88
N ILE A 134 18.63 5.61 -6.52
CA ILE A 134 18.36 4.22 -6.89
C ILE A 134 19.42 3.71 -7.88
N GLU A 135 19.69 4.47 -8.94
CA GLU A 135 20.63 4.08 -9.99
C GLU A 135 22.06 3.92 -9.47
N GLN A 136 22.52 4.88 -8.65
CA GLN A 136 23.94 5.00 -8.29
C GLN A 136 24.25 4.49 -6.88
N THR A 137 23.41 4.82 -5.89
CA THR A 137 23.68 4.49 -4.47
C THR A 137 23.11 3.13 -4.08
N LEU A 138 21.95 2.76 -4.64
CA LEU A 138 21.39 1.42 -4.48
C LEU A 138 21.89 0.44 -5.55
N GLU A 139 22.80 0.89 -6.42
CA GLU A 139 23.52 0.06 -7.40
C GLU A 139 22.62 -0.69 -8.39
N PHE A 140 21.43 -0.16 -8.68
CA PHE A 140 20.52 -0.76 -9.67
C PHE A 140 20.89 -0.40 -11.11
N GLY A 141 21.68 0.65 -11.33
CA GLY A 141 22.05 1.20 -12.64
C GLY A 141 20.90 1.87 -13.40
N ASP A 142 19.69 1.33 -13.28
CA ASP A 142 18.43 1.82 -13.85
C ASP A 142 17.30 1.65 -12.83
N VAL A 143 16.38 2.61 -12.78
CA VAL A 143 15.16 2.50 -11.96
C VAL A 143 14.31 1.31 -12.39
N ASP A 144 14.26 0.96 -13.67
CA ASP A 144 13.46 -0.17 -14.13
C ASP A 144 13.96 -1.51 -13.56
N ASN A 145 15.27 -1.64 -13.31
CA ASN A 145 15.83 -2.79 -12.61
C ASN A 145 15.36 -2.87 -11.15
N PHE A 146 15.17 -1.72 -10.51
CA PHE A 146 14.59 -1.64 -9.18
C PHE A 146 13.12 -2.07 -9.18
N LYS A 147 12.31 -1.54 -10.12
CA LYS A 147 10.90 -1.91 -10.27
C LYS A 147 10.69 -3.40 -10.52
N ALA A 148 11.58 -4.02 -11.30
CA ALA A 148 11.54 -5.44 -11.62
C ALA A 148 12.03 -6.37 -10.50
N LYS A 149 12.57 -5.84 -9.40
CA LYS A 149 13.17 -6.65 -8.34
C LYS A 149 12.10 -7.34 -7.47
N LYS A 150 11.90 -8.65 -7.69
CA LYS A 150 10.89 -9.47 -6.99
C LYS A 150 11.10 -9.57 -5.49
N ASP A 151 12.34 -9.53 -5.02
CA ASP A 151 12.75 -9.60 -3.62
C ASP A 151 13.08 -8.20 -3.04
N VAL A 152 12.47 -7.14 -3.59
CA VAL A 152 12.77 -5.75 -3.19
C VAL A 152 12.50 -5.49 -1.70
N TYR A 153 11.47 -6.12 -1.12
CA TYR A 153 11.24 -6.04 0.33
C TYR A 153 12.45 -6.53 1.12
N ASP A 154 13.02 -7.68 0.75
CA ASP A 154 14.16 -8.26 1.46
C ASP A 154 15.41 -7.40 1.32
N TYR A 155 15.64 -6.88 0.12
CA TYR A 155 16.72 -5.93 -0.13
C TYR A 155 16.62 -4.66 0.72
N LEU A 156 15.42 -4.08 0.81
CA LEU A 156 15.15 -2.89 1.61
C LEU A 156 15.06 -3.17 3.12
N ASN A 157 15.13 -4.43 3.55
CA ASN A 157 15.02 -4.84 4.95
C ASN A 157 16.20 -5.69 5.43
N THR A 158 17.34 -5.60 4.75
CA THR A 158 18.59 -6.28 5.09
C THR A 158 19.77 -5.32 5.02
N LYS A 159 20.95 -5.77 5.49
CA LYS A 159 22.21 -5.00 5.44
C LYS A 159 22.13 -3.61 6.07
N GLY A 160 21.34 -3.46 7.15
CA GLY A 160 21.16 -2.21 7.87
C GLY A 160 19.96 -1.37 7.40
N ASN A 161 19.34 -1.72 6.28
CA ASN A 161 18.08 -1.12 5.83
C ASN A 161 16.90 -1.72 6.58
N SER A 162 15.84 -0.93 6.81
CA SER A 162 14.67 -1.39 7.54
C SER A 162 13.40 -0.57 7.28
N TYR A 163 12.26 -1.26 7.21
CA TYR A 163 10.95 -0.63 7.16
C TYR A 163 10.68 0.18 8.44
N LYS A 164 11.26 -0.21 9.59
CA LYS A 164 11.13 0.59 10.83
C LYS A 164 11.77 1.96 10.68
N GLN A 165 12.90 2.05 9.96
CA GLN A 165 13.53 3.34 9.64
C GLN A 165 12.66 4.13 8.67
N MET A 166 12.14 3.48 7.63
CA MET A 166 11.19 4.13 6.70
C MET A 166 10.00 4.73 7.47
N LEU A 167 9.35 3.95 8.33
CA LEU A 167 8.21 4.38 9.12
C LEU A 167 8.53 5.56 10.04
N ALA A 168 9.70 5.54 10.70
CA ALA A 168 10.14 6.64 11.58
C ALA A 168 10.44 7.94 10.83
N ARG A 169 10.60 7.88 9.50
CA ARG A 169 10.94 9.01 8.65
C ARG A 169 9.75 9.60 7.90
N LEU A 170 8.60 8.91 7.89
CA LEU A 170 7.35 9.46 7.40
C LEU A 170 6.87 10.56 8.35
N ARG A 171 6.48 11.70 7.78
CA ARG A 171 6.04 12.88 8.55
C ARG A 171 4.71 13.39 8.06
N GLU A 172 4.67 13.75 6.79
CA GLU A 172 3.51 14.36 6.17
C GLU A 172 2.60 13.29 5.57
N LYS A 173 1.29 13.55 5.60
CA LYS A 173 0.26 12.64 5.08
C LYS A 173 -0.79 13.45 4.31
N ILE A 174 -1.20 12.97 3.15
CA ILE A 174 -2.36 13.53 2.43
C ILE A 174 -3.66 12.90 2.96
N ILE A 175 -3.62 11.62 3.30
CA ILE A 175 -4.74 10.88 3.87
C ILE A 175 -4.40 10.44 5.29
N VAL A 176 -5.36 10.57 6.20
CA VAL A 176 -5.29 9.96 7.55
C VAL A 176 -6.56 9.16 7.77
N ASN A 177 -6.42 7.84 7.95
CA ASN A 177 -7.54 6.98 8.32
C ASN A 177 -7.66 6.91 9.84
N HIS A 178 -8.85 7.16 10.38
CA HIS A 178 -9.16 6.96 11.80
C HIS A 178 -9.82 5.61 11.98
N TYR A 179 -9.13 4.67 12.63
CA TYR A 179 -9.59 3.28 12.71
C TYR A 179 -9.41 2.64 14.09
N GLN A 180 -10.13 1.55 14.29
CA GLN A 180 -10.03 0.67 15.45
C GLN A 180 -9.85 -0.77 14.99
N ILE A 181 -8.98 -1.50 15.68
CA ILE A 181 -8.69 -2.92 15.41
C ILE A 181 -9.04 -3.72 16.66
N ASN A 182 -9.89 -4.73 16.50
CA ASN A 182 -10.11 -5.77 17.48
C ASN A 182 -9.55 -7.08 16.94
N LYS A 183 -8.32 -7.42 17.36
CA LYS A 183 -7.63 -8.62 16.90
C LYS A 183 -8.30 -9.93 17.34
N GLN A 184 -8.91 -9.95 18.52
CA GLN A 184 -9.58 -11.15 19.03
C GLN A 184 -10.79 -11.55 18.16
N ASN A 185 -11.47 -10.55 17.59
CA ASN A 185 -12.70 -10.76 16.81
C ASN A 185 -12.49 -10.64 15.29
N PHE A 186 -11.26 -10.42 14.83
CA PHE A 186 -10.96 -10.13 13.42
C PHE A 186 -11.79 -8.96 12.86
N GLU A 187 -11.96 -7.90 13.66
CA GLU A 187 -12.77 -6.75 13.29
C GLU A 187 -11.90 -5.49 13.13
N ILE A 188 -12.12 -4.78 12.04
CA ILE A 188 -11.48 -3.49 11.75
C ILE A 188 -12.57 -2.54 11.31
N THR A 189 -12.59 -1.33 11.87
CA THR A 189 -13.52 -0.27 11.46
C THR A 189 -12.77 1.01 11.19
N ILE A 190 -13.18 1.75 10.15
CA ILE A 190 -12.69 3.10 9.87
C ILE A 190 -13.84 4.06 10.15
N SER A 191 -13.67 4.97 11.10
CA SER A 191 -14.69 5.94 11.51
C SER A 191 -14.68 7.19 10.63
N LYS A 192 -13.50 7.58 10.13
CA LYS A 192 -13.30 8.80 9.34
C LYS A 192 -12.05 8.69 8.49
N MET A 193 -12.04 9.40 7.36
CA MET A 193 -10.86 9.66 6.54
C MET A 193 -10.69 11.17 6.40
N ASP A 194 -9.56 11.70 6.86
CA ASP A 194 -9.19 13.11 6.69
C ASP A 194 -8.32 13.30 5.46
N VAL A 195 -8.53 14.40 4.74
CA VAL A 195 -7.77 14.76 3.54
C VAL A 195 -7.07 16.09 3.75
N MET A 196 -5.74 16.08 3.75
CA MET A 196 -4.87 17.21 4.04
C MET A 196 -4.21 17.70 2.75
N TRP A 197 -4.97 18.42 1.92
CA TRP A 197 -4.48 18.92 0.63
C TRP A 197 -3.28 19.86 0.75
N ASP A 198 -3.12 20.55 1.88
CA ASP A 198 -1.95 21.40 2.15
C ASP A 198 -0.62 20.63 2.10
N ASN A 199 -0.65 19.30 2.19
CA ASN A 199 0.50 18.42 2.10
C ASN A 199 0.79 17.92 0.67
N GLU A 200 0.05 18.34 -0.35
CA GLU A 200 0.25 17.88 -1.74
C GLU A 200 1.68 18.13 -2.24
N ASN A 201 2.31 19.22 -1.79
CA ASN A 201 3.66 19.63 -2.17
C ASN A 201 4.74 19.12 -1.21
N ARG A 202 4.37 18.33 -0.20
CA ARG A 202 5.29 17.76 0.79
C ARG A 202 5.43 16.27 0.62
N ARG A 203 6.66 15.76 0.64
CA ARG A 203 6.91 14.33 0.55
C ARG A 203 6.42 13.62 1.81
N GLY A 204 5.79 12.46 1.65
CA GLY A 204 5.22 11.73 2.77
C GLY A 204 4.34 10.57 2.31
N SER A 205 3.80 9.84 3.28
CA SER A 205 2.87 8.75 3.06
C SER A 205 2.19 8.35 4.37
N ASN A 206 0.98 7.82 4.28
CA ASN A 206 0.29 7.16 5.38
C ASN A 206 0.45 5.63 5.36
N ILE A 207 1.44 5.08 4.65
CA ILE A 207 1.71 3.63 4.58
C ILE A 207 2.01 3.01 5.95
N ASN A 208 2.35 3.79 6.98
CA ASN A 208 2.43 3.30 8.37
C ASN A 208 1.13 2.61 8.80
N GLU A 209 -0.02 3.09 8.34
CA GLU A 209 -1.33 2.52 8.66
C GLU A 209 -1.47 1.09 8.12
N PHE A 210 -0.85 0.79 6.97
CA PHE A 210 -0.77 -0.58 6.46
C PHE A 210 0.03 -1.49 7.40
N PHE A 211 1.22 -1.05 7.82
CA PHE A 211 2.07 -1.84 8.73
C PHE A 211 1.43 -2.05 10.11
N GLU A 212 0.76 -1.05 10.65
CA GLU A 212 0.05 -1.14 11.93
C GLU A 212 -1.13 -2.13 11.85
N VAL A 213 -1.84 -2.15 10.73
CA VAL A 213 -3.04 -3.00 10.58
C VAL A 213 -2.70 -4.44 10.26
N ILE A 214 -1.61 -4.73 9.56
CA ILE A 214 -1.24 -6.12 9.20
C ILE A 214 -0.38 -6.82 10.25
N ASP A 215 0.15 -6.09 11.23
CA ASP A 215 0.87 -6.66 12.37
C ASP A 215 -0.14 -7.33 13.30
N TRP A 216 -0.37 -8.65 13.16
CA TRP A 216 -1.31 -9.44 13.95
C TRP A 216 -0.62 -10.30 15.00
#